data_AF-A0A520Q6C0-F1
#
_entry.id   AF-A0A520Q6C0-F1
#
_cell.length_a   1.000
_cell.length_b   1.000
_cell.length_c   1.000
_cell.angle_alpha   90.00
_cell.angle_beta   90.00
_cell.angle_gamma   90.00
#
_symmetry.space_group_name_H-M   'P 1'
#
loop_
_entity.id
_entity.type
_entity.pdbx_description
1 polymer ?
#
loop_
_entity_poly.entity_id
_entity_poly.type
_entity_poly.pdbx_seq_one_letter_code
_entity_poly.pdbx_strand_id
1 'polypeptide(L)' 'TDLKNIHFGWAGSLKPGEGHYYRIQAPDFLIEYDNTQGGANHVHCVIRDLKNDFGDDLLRQHHEKHHSN' A
#
# COMPACT_ATOMS: atom_id res chain seq x y z
N THR A 1 -20.25 0.09 -0.13
CA THR A 1 -18.82 -0.28 -0.06
C THR A 1 -18.73 -1.68 0.52
N ASP A 2 -18.30 -2.66 -0.27
CA ASP A 2 -18.18 -4.03 0.22
C ASP A 2 -16.84 -4.17 0.98
N LEU A 3 -16.91 -4.46 2.28
CA LEU A 3 -15.73 -4.64 3.14
C LEU A 3 -15.11 -6.03 2.99
N LYS A 4 -15.75 -6.97 2.27
CA LYS A 4 -15.32 -8.38 2.21
C LYS A 4 -13.92 -8.59 1.64
N ASN A 5 -13.42 -7.64 0.83
CA ASN A 5 -12.12 -7.73 0.17
C ASN A 5 -11.07 -6.80 0.80
N ILE A 6 -11.31 -6.32 2.02
CA ILE A 6 -10.35 -5.50 2.77
C ILE A 6 -9.63 -6.40 3.78
N HIS A 7 -8.30 -6.46 3.67
CA HIS A 7 -7.45 -7.23 4.54
C HIS A 7 -6.63 -6.31 5.43
N PHE A 8 -6.48 -6.71 6.70
CA PHE A 8 -5.63 -6.04 7.67
C PHE A 8 -4.46 -6.94 8.04
N GLY A 9 -3.26 -6.36 8.07
CA GLY A 9 -2.04 -7.00 8.57
C GLY A 9 -1.39 -6.14 9.64
N TRP A 10 -0.89 -6.79 10.69
CA TRP A 10 -0.11 -6.18 11.76
C TRP A 10 1.22 -6.89 11.91
N ALA A 11 2.29 -6.14 12.17
CA ALA A 11 3.57 -6.69 12.55
C ALA A 11 4.22 -5.81 13.63
N GLY A 12 4.93 -6.43 14.55
CA GLY A 12 5.63 -5.74 15.63
C GLY A 12 4.87 -5.76 16.96
N SER A 13 5.25 -4.87 17.86
CA SER A 13 4.80 -4.88 19.25
C SER A 13 3.34 -4.47 19.38
N LEU A 14 2.64 -4.99 20.40
CA LEU A 14 1.31 -4.53 20.80
C LEU A 14 1.37 -3.47 21.92
N LYS A 15 2.58 -3.10 22.37
CA LYS A 15 2.77 -2.13 23.45
C LYS A 15 2.89 -0.71 22.88
N PRO A 16 2.27 0.30 23.53
CA PRO A 16 2.43 1.69 23.14
C PRO A 16 3.91 2.13 23.18
N GLY A 17 4.32 2.91 22.18
CA GLY A 17 5.69 3.44 22.08
C GLY A 17 6.73 2.44 21.59
N GLU A 18 6.35 1.20 21.27
CA GLU A 18 7.24 0.22 20.65
C GLU A 18 6.99 0.11 19.13
N GLY A 19 8.01 -0.39 18.42
CA GLY A 19 7.99 -0.45 16.96
C GLY A 19 6.88 -1.35 16.43
N HIS A 20 6.13 -0.83 15.47
CA HIS A 20 5.03 -1.55 14.83
C HIS A 20 4.78 -1.07 13.40
N TYR A 21 4.11 -1.93 12.66
CA TYR A 21 3.71 -1.74 11.28
C TYR A 21 2.29 -2.25 11.11
N TYR A 22 1.51 -1.58 10.26
CA TYR A 22 0.26 -2.13 9.78
C TYR A 22 -0.01 -1.83 8.31
N ARG A 23 -0.83 -2.69 7.72
CA ARG A 23 -1.27 -2.62 6.34
C ARG A 23 -2.78 -2.79 6.26
N ILE A 24 -3.44 -1.93 5.49
CA ILE A 24 -4.83 -2.12 5.06
C ILE A 24 -4.80 -2.23 3.55
N GLN A 25 -5.21 -3.38 3.01
CA GLN A 25 -5.18 -3.65 1.59
C GLN A 25 -6.57 -3.99 1.08
N ALA A 26 -7.00 -3.27 0.05
CA ALA A 26 -8.17 -3.57 -0.76
C ALA A 26 -7.75 -3.86 -2.19
N PRO A 27 -8.66 -4.29 -3.09
CA PRO A 27 -8.32 -4.51 -4.49
C PRO A 27 -7.85 -3.25 -5.23
N ASP A 28 -8.28 -2.06 -4.79
CA ASP A 28 -8.04 -0.79 -5.47
C ASP A 28 -7.33 0.28 -4.63
N PHE A 29 -7.07 0.02 -3.34
CA PHE A 29 -6.24 0.91 -2.54
C PHE A 29 -5.37 0.15 -1.55
N LEU A 30 -4.30 0.83 -1.14
CA LEU A 30 -3.37 0.36 -0.12
C LEU A 30 -3.07 1.48 0.87
N ILE A 31 -3.08 1.14 2.16
CA ILE A 31 -2.57 1.99 3.24
C ILE A 31 -1.48 1.21 3.97
N GLU A 32 -0.30 1.81 4.09
CA GLU A 32 0.82 1.29 4.87
C GLU A 32 1.27 2.32 5.90
N TYR A 33 1.52 1.83 7.10
CA TYR A 33 2.07 2.60 8.20
C TYR A 33 3.23 1.82 8.80
N ASP A 34 4.39 2.46 8.92
CA ASP A 34 5.59 1.92 9.53
C ASP A 34 6.09 2.92 10.59
N ASN A 35 6.18 2.46 11.83
CA ASN A 35 6.84 3.20 12.91
C ASN A 35 7.83 2.30 13.64
N THR A 36 8.73 1.67 12.89
CA THR A 36 9.78 0.80 13.44
C THR A 36 11.12 1.52 13.62
N GLN A 37 11.30 2.68 12.99
CA GLN A 37 12.55 3.44 12.99
C GLN A 37 12.68 4.39 14.20
N GLY A 38 13.92 4.76 14.53
CA GLY A 38 14.21 5.75 15.57
C GLY A 38 13.77 5.37 16.99
N GLY A 39 13.41 4.11 17.24
CA GLY A 39 12.76 3.71 18.49
C GLY A 39 11.27 4.07 18.50
N ALA A 40 10.58 3.85 17.37
CA ALA A 40 9.16 4.12 17.17
C ALA A 40 8.76 5.59 17.34
N ASN A 41 9.64 6.50 16.91
CA ASN A 41 9.42 7.95 16.96
C ASN A 41 9.50 8.63 15.58
N HIS A 42 9.63 7.86 14.50
CA HIS A 42 9.75 8.36 13.14
C HIS A 42 8.83 7.54 12.23
N VAL A 43 7.65 8.08 11.98
CA VAL A 43 6.60 7.42 11.21
C VAL A 43 6.78 7.61 9.71
N HIS A 44 6.61 6.53 8.96
CA HIS A 44 6.40 6.53 7.51
C HIS A 44 4.96 6.09 7.24
N CYS A 45 4.28 6.79 6.33
CA CYS A 45 2.92 6.45 5.95
C CYS A 45 2.75 6.63 4.44
N VAL A 46 2.11 5.66 3.81
CA VAL A 46 1.83 5.65 2.37
C VAL A 46 0.36 5.31 2.16
N ILE A 47 -0.29 6.04 1.26
CA ILE A 47 -1.61 5.73 0.75
C ILE A 47 -1.51 5.68 -0.78
N ARG A 48 -2.00 4.59 -1.39
CA ARG A 48 -1.98 4.40 -2.85
C ARG A 48 -3.36 4.11 -3.37
N ASP A 49 -3.68 4.75 -4.50
CA ASP A 49 -4.75 4.33 -5.40
C ASP A 49 -4.13 3.39 -6.44
N LEU A 50 -4.50 2.11 -6.41
CA LEU A 50 -3.93 1.09 -7.29
C LEU A 50 -4.49 1.18 -8.72
N LYS A 51 -5.57 1.92 -8.95
CA LYS A 51 -6.13 2.16 -10.29
C LYS A 51 -5.44 3.31 -11.02
N ASN A 52 -4.84 4.23 -10.27
CA ASN A 52 -4.16 5.41 -10.79
C ASN A 52 -2.73 5.50 -10.25
N ASP A 53 -2.11 4.34 -10.05
CA ASP A 53 -0.82 4.23 -9.38
C ASP A 53 0.31 4.69 -10.30
N PHE A 54 1.20 5.52 -9.75
CA PHE A 54 2.37 5.96 -10.51
C PHE A 54 3.37 4.80 -10.62
N GLY A 55 3.67 4.39 -11.84
CA GLY A 55 4.55 3.25 -12.12
C GLY A 55 3.87 2.02 -12.72
N ASP A 56 2.59 2.09 -13.07
CA ASP A 56 1.96 1.09 -13.94
C ASP A 56 2.62 1.06 -15.34
N ASP A 57 2.49 -0.06 -16.04
CA ASP A 57 3.15 -0.31 -17.34
C ASP A 57 2.39 0.35 -18.49
N LEU A 58 2.23 1.67 -18.40
CA LEU A 58 1.51 2.50 -19.36
C LEU A 58 2.08 2.39 -20.78
N LEU A 59 3.40 2.20 -20.90
CA LEU A 59 4.06 2.06 -22.20
C LEU A 59 3.67 0.74 -22.87
N ARG A 60 3.70 -0.39 -22.15
CA ARG A 60 3.20 -1.66 -22.69
C ARG A 60 1.72 -1.57 -23.07
N GLN A 61 0.89 -0.98 -22.23
CA GLN A 61 -0.54 -0.80 -22.52
C GLN A 61 -0.78 0.04 -23.78
N HIS A 62 0.01 1.09 -24.01
CA HIS A 62 -0.07 1.88 -25.24
C HIS A 62 0.31 1.05 -26.47
N HIS A 63 1.40 0.26 -26.38
CA HIS A 63 1.86 -0.58 -27.47
C HIS A 63 0.80 -1.63 -27.86
N GLU A 64 0.19 -2.30 -26.88
CA GLU A 64 -0.89 -3.27 -27.11
C GLU A 64 -2.14 -2.64 -27.74
N LYS A 65 -2.48 -1.40 -27.37
CA LYS A 65 -3.70 -0.74 -27.89
C LYS A 65 -3.55 -0.14 -29.29
N HIS A 66 -2.34 0.31 -29.65
CA HIS A 66 -2.14 1.14 -30.85
C HIS A 66 -1.15 0.57 -31.85
N HIS A 67 -0.35 -0.41 -31.46
CA HIS A 67 0.76 -0.94 -32.25
C HIS A 67 0.80 -2.49 -32.28
N SER A 68 -0.34 -3.14 -31.99
CA SER A 68 -0.51 -4.58 -32.22
C SER A 68 -0.61 -4.85 -33.71
N ASN A 69 0.45 -5.46 -34.28
CA ASN A 69 0.44 -6.05 -35.63
C ASN A 69 -0.15 -7.46 -35.61
#